data_AF-A0A5J5CND9-F1
#
_entry.id   AF-A0A5J5CND9-F1
#
_cell.length_a   1.000
_cell.length_b   1.000
_cell.length_c   1.000
_cell.angle_alpha   90.00
_cell.angle_beta   90.00
_cell.angle_gamma   90.00
#
_symmetry.space_group_name_H-M   'P 1'
#
loop_
_entity.id
_entity.type
_entity.pdbx_description
1 polymer ?
#
loop_
_entity_poly.entity_id
_entity_poly.type
_entity_poly.pdbx_seq_one_letter_code
_entity_poly.pdbx_strand_id
1 'polypeptide(L)'
;MEDYNNIYERMKHSGVRHYLMICLEHSFHLLLNGHIEDAKRQLSVAESWRHGKESAAQYQRIKLIHAYRSLLDYIIWCDKKFTHSNTEYPISGDNQDMHNYFRQASVNLKEILKSPGIWDPFILSYVEILHVLVPSHELMLEYSSLLLQSEKRSNIQKALGVVLEMLDFACWRSNLDAWKRLKSIIQKLQLEDNWKDVVSGQMAARKDWWPALHFTSFHASKDSEENPELMEVKAPLTKILCPGRPNAQVHSLTGNQRRVNWREELKEKIEIVSSRFTIKNKAEMLL
;
A
#
# COMPACT_ATOMS: atom_id res chain seq x y z
N MET A 1 -8.95 20.51 -28.91
CA MET A 1 -7.92 20.54 -27.84
C MET A 1 -7.30 21.92 -27.71
N GLU A 2 -6.74 22.48 -28.79
CA GLU A 2 -6.03 23.77 -28.76
C GLU A 2 -6.88 24.96 -28.29
N ASP A 3 -8.13 25.06 -28.73
CA ASP A 3 -9.03 26.15 -28.30
C ASP A 3 -9.28 26.15 -26.79
N TYR A 4 -9.42 24.96 -26.18
CA TYR A 4 -9.61 24.83 -24.73
C TYR A 4 -8.32 25.15 -23.97
N ASN A 5 -7.17 24.69 -24.46
CA ASN A 5 -5.87 25.04 -23.87
C ASN A 5 -5.65 26.56 -23.90
N ASN A 6 -5.99 27.21 -25.01
CA ASN A 6 -5.92 28.67 -25.15
C ASN A 6 -6.84 29.39 -24.15
N ILE A 7 -8.04 28.87 -23.89
CA ILE A 7 -8.94 29.40 -22.87
C ILE A 7 -8.31 29.27 -21.47
N TYR A 8 -7.80 28.10 -21.11
CA TYR A 8 -7.15 27.88 -19.83
C TYR A 8 -5.93 28.78 -19.63
N GLU A 9 -5.09 28.94 -20.66
CA GLU A 9 -3.95 29.85 -20.60
C GLU A 9 -4.42 31.28 -20.37
N ARG A 10 -5.44 31.77 -21.09
CA ARG A 10 -6.00 33.11 -20.85
C ARG A 10 -6.57 33.27 -19.43
N MET A 11 -7.22 32.25 -18.90
CA MET A 11 -7.75 32.26 -17.53
C MET A 11 -6.63 32.30 -16.48
N LYS A 12 -5.52 31.60 -16.68
CA LYS A 12 -4.37 31.66 -15.76
C LYS A 12 -3.77 33.07 -15.65
N HIS A 13 -3.82 33.83 -16.73
CA HIS A 13 -3.36 35.22 -16.77
C HIS A 13 -4.35 36.22 -16.14
N SER A 14 -5.57 35.80 -15.79
CA SER A 14 -6.60 36.71 -15.24
C SER A 14 -6.45 36.98 -13.74
N GLY A 15 -5.53 36.31 -13.04
CA GLY A 15 -5.14 36.67 -11.67
C GLY A 15 -4.57 35.53 -10.82
N VAL A 16 -3.60 35.88 -9.97
CA VAL A 16 -2.84 34.96 -9.10
C VAL A 16 -3.72 34.20 -8.09
N ARG A 17 -4.89 34.75 -7.73
CA ARG A 17 -5.80 34.18 -6.72
C ARG A 17 -6.43 32.86 -7.17
N HIS A 18 -6.69 32.70 -8.47
CA HIS A 18 -7.38 31.53 -9.02
C HIS A 18 -6.46 30.58 -9.78
N TYR A 19 -5.20 30.99 -9.99
CA TYR A 19 -4.22 30.25 -10.78
C TYR A 19 -4.13 28.76 -10.42
N LEU A 20 -3.99 28.42 -9.13
CA LEU A 20 -3.91 27.03 -8.69
C LEU A 20 -5.18 26.21 -8.98
N MET A 21 -6.36 26.81 -8.85
CA MET A 21 -7.61 26.13 -9.18
C MET A 21 -7.71 25.87 -10.68
N ILE A 22 -7.37 26.88 -11.49
CA ILE A 22 -7.42 26.79 -12.95
C ILE A 22 -6.41 25.74 -13.44
N CYS A 23 -5.22 25.64 -12.83
CA CYS A 23 -4.25 24.59 -13.14
C CYS A 23 -4.76 23.19 -12.80
N LEU A 24 -5.46 23.02 -11.67
CA LEU A 24 -6.10 21.74 -11.33
C LEU A 24 -7.18 21.37 -12.34
N GLU A 25 -8.10 22.27 -12.66
CA GLU A 25 -9.17 22.04 -13.64
C GLU A 25 -8.60 21.71 -15.03
N HIS A 26 -7.56 22.44 -15.46
CA HIS A 26 -6.87 22.17 -16.72
C HIS A 26 -6.20 20.79 -16.70
N SER A 27 -5.56 20.40 -15.60
CA SER A 27 -4.96 19.07 -15.46
C SER A 27 -6.01 17.95 -15.54
N PHE A 28 -7.19 18.13 -14.94
CA PHE A 28 -8.27 17.14 -15.02
C PHE A 28 -8.85 17.06 -16.42
N HIS A 29 -9.00 18.19 -17.12
CA HIS A 29 -9.41 18.20 -18.51
C HIS A 29 -8.42 17.41 -19.38
N LEU A 30 -7.11 17.61 -19.21
CA LEU A 30 -6.08 16.87 -19.93
C LEU A 30 -6.12 15.37 -19.63
N LEU A 31 -6.35 15.00 -18.36
CA LEU A 31 -6.48 13.60 -17.95
C LEU A 31 -7.68 12.91 -18.58
N LEU A 32 -8.85 13.56 -18.62
CA LEU A 32 -10.05 13.03 -19.24
C LEU A 32 -9.87 12.78 -20.75
N ASN A 33 -8.91 13.46 -21.38
CA ASN A 33 -8.59 13.30 -22.80
C ASN A 33 -7.33 12.44 -23.03
N GLY A 34 -6.79 11.77 -22.00
CA GLY A 34 -5.64 10.88 -22.12
C GLY A 34 -4.27 11.56 -22.21
N HIS A 35 -4.20 12.88 -22.04
CA HIS A 35 -2.96 13.65 -22.10
C HIS A 35 -2.25 13.68 -20.73
N ILE A 36 -1.80 12.52 -20.25
CA ILE A 36 -1.26 12.32 -18.90
C ILE A 36 0.01 13.15 -18.65
N GLU A 37 0.95 13.14 -19.60
CA GLU A 37 2.22 13.89 -19.48
C GLU A 37 2.00 15.41 -19.51
N ASP A 38 1.05 15.88 -20.32
CA ASP A 38 0.68 17.29 -20.35
C ASP A 38 0.00 17.71 -19.04
N ALA A 39 -0.90 16.88 -18.50
CA ALA A 39 -1.53 17.13 -17.20
C ALA A 39 -0.48 17.24 -16.09
N LYS A 40 0.54 16.37 -16.10
CA LYS A 40 1.64 16.43 -15.16
C LYS A 40 2.46 17.71 -15.32
N ARG A 41 2.82 18.07 -16.57
CA ARG A 41 3.55 19.31 -16.84
C ARG A 41 2.81 20.53 -16.30
N GLN A 42 1.48 20.57 -16.46
CA GLN A 42 0.66 21.65 -15.91
C GLN A 42 0.75 21.76 -14.39
N LEU A 43 0.68 20.63 -13.67
CA LEU A 43 0.78 20.63 -12.20
C LEU A 43 2.19 20.98 -11.71
N SER A 44 3.24 20.51 -12.40
CA SER A 44 4.63 20.88 -12.08
C SER A 44 4.88 22.39 -12.22
N VAL A 45 4.35 23.01 -13.28
CA VAL A 45 4.42 24.46 -13.46
C VAL A 45 3.66 25.18 -12.33
N ALA A 46 2.48 24.67 -11.96
CA ALA A 46 1.66 25.26 -10.91
C ALA A 46 2.35 25.24 -9.53
N GLU A 47 3.07 24.18 -9.20
CA GLU A 47 3.82 24.05 -7.95
C GLU A 47 5.04 24.97 -7.88
N SER A 48 5.71 25.21 -8.99
CA SER A 48 6.87 26.11 -9.06
C SER A 48 6.52 27.60 -8.96
N TRP A 49 5.22 27.93 -8.97
CA TRP A 49 4.75 29.30 -9.00
C TRP A 49 4.96 29.99 -7.65
N ARG A 50 5.58 31.18 -7.68
CA ARG A 50 5.83 31.96 -6.46
C ARG A 50 4.56 32.69 -6.04
N HIS A 51 3.83 32.09 -5.11
CA HIS A 51 2.81 32.80 -4.37
C HIS A 51 3.49 33.73 -3.37
N GLY A 52 2.99 34.96 -3.21
CA GLY A 52 3.45 35.87 -2.16
C GLY A 52 3.07 35.34 -0.78
N LYS A 53 2.37 36.14 0.03
CA LYS A 53 1.82 35.63 1.30
C LYS A 53 0.71 34.62 1.03
N GLU A 54 0.93 33.36 1.41
CA GLU A 54 -0.03 32.27 1.21
C GLU A 54 -1.19 32.34 2.20
N SER A 55 -2.42 32.27 1.70
CA SER A 55 -3.61 32.02 2.53
C SER A 55 -3.75 30.53 2.85
N ALA A 56 -4.47 30.20 3.92
CA ALA A 56 -4.75 28.80 4.29
C ALA A 56 -5.42 28.02 3.14
N ALA A 57 -6.32 28.65 2.39
CA ALA A 57 -6.96 28.03 1.23
C ALA A 57 -5.99 27.78 0.06
N GLN A 58 -5.00 28.66 -0.15
CA GLN A 58 -3.95 28.44 -1.14
C GLN A 58 -3.03 27.30 -0.72
N TYR A 59 -2.65 27.24 0.56
CA TYR A 59 -1.83 26.15 1.10
C TYR A 59 -2.48 24.77 0.88
N GLN A 60 -3.78 24.64 1.11
CA GLN A 60 -4.51 23.40 0.82
C GLN A 60 -4.52 23.04 -0.68
N ARG A 61 -4.63 24.03 -1.57
CA ARG A 61 -4.58 23.83 -3.02
C ARG A 61 -3.19 23.42 -3.51
N ILE A 62 -2.13 23.97 -2.91
CA ILE A 62 -0.75 23.56 -3.20
C ILE A 62 -0.55 22.09 -2.81
N LYS A 63 -1.01 21.67 -1.63
CA LYS A 63 -0.99 20.26 -1.23
C LYS A 63 -1.73 19.35 -2.21
N LEU A 64 -2.88 19.80 -2.70
CA LEU A 64 -3.67 19.05 -3.68
C LEU A 64 -2.93 18.94 -5.03
N ILE A 65 -2.35 20.03 -5.53
CA ILE A 65 -1.53 20.00 -6.77
C ILE A 65 -0.36 19.04 -6.63
N HIS A 66 0.34 19.09 -5.50
CA HIS A 66 1.44 18.20 -5.20
C HIS A 66 0.99 16.73 -5.16
N ALA A 67 -0.20 16.45 -4.63
CA ALA A 67 -0.82 15.13 -4.66
C ALA A 67 -1.07 14.63 -6.08
N TYR A 68 -1.75 15.43 -6.89
CA TYR A 68 -2.08 15.03 -8.24
C TYR A 68 -0.84 14.89 -9.13
N ARG A 69 0.17 15.77 -9.00
CA ARG A 69 1.43 15.61 -9.74
C ARG A 69 2.08 14.27 -9.41
N SER A 70 2.14 13.94 -8.13
CA SER A 70 2.76 12.71 -7.63
C SER A 70 2.01 11.45 -8.06
N LEU A 71 0.67 11.55 -8.18
CA LEU A 71 -0.15 10.50 -8.78
C LEU A 71 0.20 10.29 -10.26
N LEU A 72 0.37 11.38 -11.01
CA LEU A 72 0.70 11.29 -12.43
C LEU A 72 2.11 10.73 -12.64
N ASP A 73 3.08 11.12 -11.81
CA ASP A 73 4.41 10.50 -11.78
C ASP A 73 4.32 8.97 -11.66
N TYR A 74 3.43 8.49 -10.81
CA TYR A 74 3.20 7.06 -10.66
C TYR A 74 2.47 6.41 -11.84
N ILE A 75 1.42 7.03 -12.38
CA ILE A 75 0.71 6.51 -13.55
C ILE A 75 1.68 6.35 -14.73
N ILE A 76 2.52 7.35 -14.95
CA ILE A 76 3.58 7.30 -15.96
C ILE A 76 4.58 6.17 -15.66
N TRP A 77 4.97 5.98 -14.39
CA TRP A 77 5.82 4.86 -14.01
C TRP A 77 5.17 3.50 -14.30
N CYS A 78 3.88 3.33 -13.99
CA CYS A 78 3.14 2.12 -14.30
C CYS A 78 3.14 1.85 -15.80
N ASP A 79 2.77 2.84 -16.62
CA ASP A 79 2.74 2.72 -18.07
C ASP A 79 4.12 2.35 -18.65
N LYS A 80 5.17 3.03 -18.17
CA LYS A 80 6.55 2.68 -18.51
C LYS A 80 6.92 1.27 -18.06
N LYS A 81 6.47 0.82 -16.88
CA LYS A 81 6.77 -0.54 -16.38
C LYS A 81 6.10 -1.63 -17.23
N PHE A 82 4.85 -1.41 -17.63
CA PHE A 82 4.12 -2.33 -18.51
C PHE A 82 4.74 -2.39 -19.91
N THR A 83 5.22 -1.28 -20.44
CA THR A 83 5.92 -1.25 -21.74
C THR A 83 7.33 -1.86 -21.65
N HIS A 84 8.04 -1.67 -20.54
CA HIS A 84 9.34 -2.30 -20.27
C HIS A 84 9.26 -3.82 -20.13
N SER A 85 8.21 -4.37 -19.52
CA SER A 85 8.02 -5.83 -19.45
C SER A 85 7.80 -6.50 -20.82
N ASN A 86 7.48 -5.72 -21.86
CA ASN A 86 7.25 -6.21 -23.22
C ASN A 86 8.44 -5.98 -24.18
N THR A 87 9.55 -5.39 -23.72
CA THR A 87 10.69 -5.01 -24.57
C THR A 87 11.92 -5.87 -24.25
N GLU A 88 12.43 -6.64 -25.22
CA GLU A 88 13.54 -7.62 -25.05
C GLU A 88 14.90 -7.00 -24.67
N TYR A 89 15.06 -5.68 -24.75
CA TYR A 89 16.31 -4.98 -24.45
C TYR A 89 16.06 -3.67 -23.66
N PRO A 90 16.22 -3.66 -22.32
CA PRO A 90 16.06 -2.45 -21.51
C PRO A 90 17.22 -1.49 -21.72
N ILE A 91 16.94 -0.22 -22.06
CA ILE A 91 17.94 0.84 -22.16
C ILE A 91 18.28 1.31 -20.73
N SER A 92 19.57 1.37 -20.38
CA SER A 92 20.04 1.54 -18.99
C SER A 92 19.62 2.87 -18.32
N GLY A 93 19.16 3.87 -19.09
CA GLY A 93 18.68 5.15 -18.57
C GLY A 93 17.27 5.10 -17.98
N ASP A 94 16.39 4.24 -18.50
CA ASP A 94 14.98 4.21 -18.09
C ASP A 94 14.76 3.66 -16.67
N ASN A 95 15.65 2.77 -16.21
CA ASN A 95 15.58 2.21 -14.86
C ASN A 95 15.77 3.28 -13.77
N GLN A 96 16.61 4.29 -14.02
CA GLN A 96 16.89 5.32 -13.02
C GLN A 96 15.74 6.33 -12.91
N ASP A 97 15.15 6.72 -14.03
CA ASP A 97 13.96 7.57 -14.06
C ASP A 97 12.75 6.86 -13.45
N MET A 98 12.61 5.55 -13.69
CA MET A 98 11.57 4.74 -13.04
C MET A 98 11.65 4.75 -11.52
N HIS A 99 12.85 4.53 -10.96
CA HIS A 99 13.04 4.54 -9.51
C HIS A 99 12.78 5.93 -8.91
N ASN A 100 13.09 7.00 -9.65
CA ASN A 100 12.80 8.37 -9.23
C ASN A 100 11.29 8.64 -9.15
N TYR A 101 10.50 8.21 -10.14
CA TYR A 101 9.05 8.38 -10.13
C TYR A 101 8.37 7.64 -8.97
N PHE A 102 8.73 6.38 -8.76
CA PHE A 102 8.22 5.61 -7.63
C PHE A 102 8.57 6.27 -6.29
N ARG A 103 9.83 6.68 -6.11
CA ARG A 103 10.28 7.31 -4.87
C ARG A 103 9.56 8.62 -4.59
N GLN A 104 9.42 9.48 -5.60
CA GLN A 104 8.73 10.77 -5.44
C GLN A 104 7.25 10.59 -5.14
N ALA A 105 6.57 9.67 -5.83
CA ALA A 105 5.18 9.35 -5.55
C ALA A 105 4.98 8.90 -4.10
N SER A 106 5.77 7.92 -3.63
CA SER A 106 5.64 7.37 -2.28
C SER A 106 5.88 8.39 -1.17
N VAL A 107 6.89 9.26 -1.31
CA VAL A 107 7.20 10.29 -0.31
C VAL A 107 6.07 11.32 -0.21
N ASN A 108 5.63 11.85 -1.34
CA ASN A 108 4.65 12.92 -1.38
C ASN A 108 3.28 12.42 -0.87
N LEU A 109 2.89 11.20 -1.27
CA LEU A 109 1.63 10.59 -0.84
C LEU A 109 1.60 10.30 0.66
N LYS A 110 2.73 9.93 1.26
CA LYS A 110 2.85 9.84 2.73
C LYS A 110 2.58 11.17 3.43
N GLU A 111 2.99 12.29 2.84
CA GLU A 111 2.74 13.61 3.42
C GLU A 111 1.27 14.03 3.27
N ILE A 112 0.67 13.76 2.12
CA ILE A 112 -0.75 13.99 1.89
C ILE A 112 -1.57 13.12 2.85
N LEU A 113 -1.11 11.90 3.13
CA LEU A 113 -1.85 11.01 4.01
C LEU A 113 -1.96 11.52 5.47
N LYS A 114 -1.12 12.48 5.85
CA LYS A 114 -1.15 13.16 7.15
C LYS A 114 -2.09 14.36 7.20
N SER A 115 -2.79 14.68 6.10
CA SER A 115 -3.65 15.86 5.98
C SER A 115 -5.13 15.46 5.78
N PRO A 116 -5.89 15.22 6.88
CA PRO A 116 -7.31 14.91 6.81
C PRO A 116 -8.11 15.94 6.00
N GLY A 117 -8.90 15.48 5.02
CA GLY A 117 -9.81 16.33 4.24
C GLY A 117 -9.36 16.70 2.82
N ILE A 118 -8.16 16.28 2.39
CA ILE A 118 -7.64 16.46 1.01
C ILE A 118 -7.88 15.20 0.15
N TRP A 119 -8.62 14.22 0.68
CA TRP A 119 -8.77 12.88 0.11
C TRP A 119 -9.92 12.80 -0.88
N ASP A 120 -9.62 12.96 -2.15
CA ASP A 120 -10.59 12.70 -3.20
C ASP A 120 -10.44 11.27 -3.77
N PRO A 121 -11.37 10.82 -4.64
CA PRO A 121 -11.38 9.46 -5.19
C PRO A 121 -10.08 9.02 -5.87
N PHE A 122 -9.24 9.96 -6.30
CA PHE A 122 -7.99 9.65 -7.00
C PHE A 122 -6.91 9.17 -6.03
N ILE A 123 -6.82 9.77 -4.83
CA ILE A 123 -5.88 9.29 -3.80
C ILE A 123 -6.30 7.90 -3.30
N LEU A 124 -7.61 7.66 -3.17
CA LEU A 124 -8.11 6.33 -2.81
C LEU A 124 -7.75 5.28 -3.88
N SER A 125 -7.95 5.62 -5.16
CA SER A 125 -7.60 4.75 -6.29
C SER A 125 -6.11 4.40 -6.30
N TYR A 126 -5.25 5.38 -5.99
CA TYR A 126 -3.82 5.13 -5.87
C TYR A 126 -3.48 4.17 -4.73
N VAL A 127 -4.01 4.41 -3.54
CA VAL A 127 -3.72 3.58 -2.37
C VAL A 127 -4.22 2.14 -2.62
N GLU A 128 -5.34 1.99 -3.34
CA GLU A 128 -5.83 0.70 -3.80
C GLU A 128 -4.88 -0.01 -4.77
N ILE A 129 -4.30 0.70 -5.74
CA ILE A 129 -3.29 0.11 -6.64
C ILE A 129 -2.00 -0.20 -5.87
N LEU A 130 -1.57 0.69 -4.99
CA LEU A 130 -0.38 0.48 -4.16
C LEU A 130 -0.54 -0.74 -3.25
N HIS A 131 -1.73 -0.97 -2.70
CA HIS A 131 -2.05 -2.18 -1.94
C HIS A 131 -1.80 -3.45 -2.78
N VAL A 132 -2.25 -3.45 -4.04
CA VAL A 132 -2.07 -4.58 -4.94
C VAL A 132 -0.59 -4.80 -5.30
N LEU A 133 0.19 -3.73 -5.49
CA LEU A 133 1.59 -3.86 -5.91
C LEU A 133 2.57 -4.08 -4.75
N VAL A 134 2.33 -3.43 -3.61
CA VAL A 134 3.23 -3.40 -2.46
C VAL A 134 2.39 -3.47 -1.16
N PRO A 135 1.79 -4.63 -0.85
CA PRO A 135 0.96 -4.81 0.34
C PRO A 135 1.72 -4.60 1.66
N SER A 136 3.06 -4.68 1.65
CA SER A 136 3.90 -4.40 2.81
C SER A 136 4.23 -2.92 3.01
N HIS A 137 3.75 -2.02 2.14
CA HIS A 137 4.08 -0.60 2.21
C HIS A 137 3.49 0.02 3.48
N GLU A 138 4.24 0.91 4.14
CA GLU A 138 3.81 1.53 5.41
C GLU A 138 2.43 2.20 5.33
N LEU A 139 2.13 2.82 4.18
CA LEU A 139 0.85 3.46 3.88
C LEU A 139 -0.38 2.55 3.99
N MET A 140 -0.19 1.23 3.96
CA MET A 140 -1.30 0.28 4.15
C MET A 140 -1.90 0.39 5.56
N LEU A 141 -1.13 0.86 6.54
CA LEU A 141 -1.64 1.12 7.88
C LEU A 141 -2.59 2.33 7.91
N GLU A 142 -2.21 3.43 7.27
CA GLU A 142 -3.06 4.61 7.08
C GLU A 142 -4.30 4.26 6.25
N TYR A 143 -4.12 3.45 5.21
CA TYR A 143 -5.23 2.99 4.38
C TYR A 143 -6.27 2.19 5.19
N SER A 144 -5.81 1.23 6.00
CA SER A 144 -6.69 0.47 6.88
C SER A 144 -7.44 1.38 7.87
N SER A 145 -6.80 2.47 8.30
CA SER A 145 -7.42 3.46 9.19
C SER A 145 -8.56 4.20 8.49
N LEU A 146 -8.36 4.61 7.24
CA LEU A 146 -9.39 5.25 6.42
C LEU A 146 -10.58 4.32 6.18
N LEU A 147 -10.32 3.07 5.83
CA LEU A 147 -11.36 2.06 5.64
C LEU A 147 -12.21 1.88 6.90
N LEU A 148 -11.59 1.86 8.09
CA LEU A 148 -12.30 1.75 9.36
C LEU A 148 -13.11 2.99 9.76
N GLN A 149 -12.71 4.18 9.31
CA GLN A 149 -13.44 5.44 9.56
C GLN A 149 -14.70 5.57 8.70
N SER A 150 -14.76 4.88 7.56
CA SER A 150 -15.92 4.94 6.68
C SER A 150 -17.17 4.24 7.24
N GLU A 151 -17.01 3.41 8.28
CA GLU A 151 -18.05 2.60 8.94
C GLU A 151 -18.88 1.69 8.01
N LYS A 152 -18.46 1.54 6.75
CA LYS A 152 -19.05 0.59 5.81
C LYS A 152 -18.55 -0.80 6.11
N ARG A 153 -19.47 -1.76 6.24
CA ARG A 153 -19.17 -3.20 6.44
C ARG A 153 -18.13 -3.73 5.47
N SER A 154 -18.29 -3.47 4.17
CA SER A 154 -17.34 -3.89 3.13
C SER A 154 -15.92 -3.35 3.37
N ASN A 155 -15.80 -2.16 3.94
CA ASN A 155 -14.52 -1.51 4.20
C ASN A 155 -13.85 -2.08 5.46
N ILE A 156 -14.61 -2.49 6.47
CA ILE A 156 -14.05 -3.20 7.63
C ILE A 156 -13.43 -4.53 7.18
N GLN A 157 -14.12 -5.27 6.31
CA GLN A 157 -13.61 -6.52 5.73
C GLN A 157 -12.37 -6.28 4.85
N LYS A 158 -12.37 -5.22 4.03
CA LYS A 158 -11.20 -4.81 3.23
C LYS A 158 -10.02 -4.43 4.12
N ALA A 159 -10.26 -3.71 5.22
CA ALA A 159 -9.21 -3.34 6.18
C ALA A 159 -8.58 -4.57 6.83
N LEU A 160 -9.37 -5.61 7.13
CA LEU A 160 -8.85 -6.89 7.61
C LEU A 160 -7.87 -7.51 6.61
N GLY A 161 -8.25 -7.56 5.33
CA GLY A 161 -7.39 -8.06 4.26
C GLY A 161 -6.07 -7.29 4.16
N VAL A 162 -6.15 -5.95 4.09
CA VAL A 162 -4.99 -5.06 4.02
C VAL A 162 -3.98 -5.32 5.14
N VAL A 163 -4.45 -5.40 6.39
CA VAL A 163 -3.55 -5.58 7.54
C VAL A 163 -2.99 -7.01 7.62
N LEU A 164 -3.77 -8.02 7.23
CA LEU A 164 -3.26 -9.38 7.16
C LEU A 164 -2.20 -9.52 6.07
N GLU A 165 -2.40 -8.93 4.90
CA GLU A 165 -1.41 -8.89 3.80
C GLU A 165 -0.13 -8.15 4.21
N MET A 166 -0.21 -7.06 4.98
CA MET A 166 0.98 -6.44 5.57
C MET A 166 1.73 -7.42 6.50
N LEU A 167 0.98 -8.11 7.37
CA LEU A 167 1.54 -9.05 8.35
C LEU A 167 2.03 -10.36 7.73
N ASP A 168 1.76 -10.62 6.45
CA ASP A 168 2.37 -11.73 5.72
C ASP A 168 3.89 -11.55 5.57
N PHE A 169 4.39 -10.31 5.73
CA PHE A 169 5.80 -9.98 5.64
C PHE A 169 6.45 -9.92 7.04
N ALA A 170 7.59 -10.61 7.19
CA ALA A 170 8.27 -10.74 8.47
C ALA A 170 8.73 -9.41 9.09
N CYS A 171 8.95 -8.36 8.29
CA CYS A 171 9.30 -7.03 8.79
C CYS A 171 8.19 -6.37 9.63
N TRP A 172 6.93 -6.80 9.46
CA TRP A 172 5.79 -6.30 10.23
C TRP A 172 5.47 -7.14 11.48
N ARG A 173 6.11 -8.30 11.65
CA ARG A 173 5.82 -9.27 12.73
C ARG A 173 5.86 -8.65 14.13
N SER A 174 6.76 -7.69 14.36
CA SER A 174 6.95 -7.03 15.66
C SER A 174 6.43 -5.58 15.67
N ASN A 175 5.73 -5.15 14.62
CA ASN A 175 5.18 -3.80 14.54
C ASN A 175 3.90 -3.68 15.37
N LEU A 176 3.99 -3.01 16.52
CA LEU A 176 2.88 -2.88 17.47
C LEU A 176 1.64 -2.22 16.87
N ASP A 177 1.80 -1.21 16.02
CA ASP A 177 0.68 -0.47 15.45
C ASP A 177 -0.14 -1.31 14.48
N ALA A 178 0.52 -2.15 13.66
CA ALA A 178 -0.16 -3.11 12.79
C ALA A 178 -0.98 -4.13 13.60
N TRP A 179 -0.46 -4.62 14.72
CA TRP A 179 -1.18 -5.55 15.59
C TRP A 179 -2.33 -4.89 16.35
N LYS A 180 -2.15 -3.66 16.86
CA LYS A 180 -3.23 -2.87 17.46
C LYS A 180 -4.34 -2.57 16.45
N ARG A 181 -3.97 -2.29 15.19
CA ARG A 181 -4.91 -2.12 14.09
C ARG A 181 -5.69 -3.41 13.83
N LEU A 182 -5.01 -4.55 13.71
CA LEU A 182 -5.66 -5.85 13.53
C LEU A 182 -6.65 -6.15 14.67
N LYS A 183 -6.26 -5.91 15.92
CA LYS A 183 -7.13 -6.04 17.09
C LYS A 183 -8.39 -5.17 16.97
N SER A 184 -8.22 -3.91 16.59
CA SER A 184 -9.34 -2.97 16.44
C SER A 184 -10.31 -3.40 15.33
N ILE A 185 -9.79 -3.91 14.20
CA ILE A 185 -10.61 -4.43 13.09
C ILE A 185 -11.42 -5.63 13.56
N ILE A 186 -10.79 -6.59 14.24
CA ILE A 186 -11.45 -7.79 14.74
C ILE A 186 -12.54 -7.45 15.75
N GLN A 187 -12.28 -6.52 16.68
CA GLN A 187 -13.28 -6.04 17.63
C GLN A 187 -14.50 -5.42 16.93
N LYS A 188 -14.30 -4.63 15.87
CA LYS A 188 -15.40 -4.10 15.06
C LYS A 188 -16.15 -5.21 14.32
N LEU A 189 -15.43 -6.15 13.70
CA LEU A 189 -16.05 -7.27 12.99
C LEU A 189 -16.90 -8.14 13.91
N GLN A 190 -16.48 -8.36 15.16
CA GLN A 190 -17.22 -9.17 16.14
C GLN A 190 -18.62 -8.64 16.47
N LEU A 191 -18.96 -7.41 16.07
CA LEU A 191 -20.31 -6.86 16.15
C LEU A 191 -21.24 -7.35 15.03
N GLU A 192 -20.70 -8.01 13.99
CA GLU A 192 -21.44 -8.56 12.85
C GLU A 192 -21.68 -10.07 13.01
N ASP A 193 -22.85 -10.57 12.62
CA ASP A 193 -23.18 -12.00 12.82
C ASP A 193 -22.26 -12.97 12.07
N ASN A 194 -21.74 -12.59 10.90
CA ASN A 194 -20.92 -13.44 10.03
C ASN A 194 -19.40 -13.26 10.24
N TRP A 195 -18.97 -12.63 11.32
CA TRP A 195 -17.57 -12.24 11.51
C TRP A 195 -16.60 -13.42 11.43
N LYS A 196 -17.02 -14.60 11.89
CA LYS A 196 -16.23 -15.84 11.86
C LYS A 196 -15.96 -16.29 10.43
N ASP A 197 -16.95 -16.16 9.55
CA ASP A 197 -16.82 -16.53 8.14
C ASP A 197 -15.88 -15.59 7.40
N VAL A 198 -15.97 -14.29 7.70
CA VAL A 198 -15.05 -13.26 7.16
C VAL A 198 -13.60 -13.56 7.58
N VAL A 199 -13.36 -13.77 8.88
CA VAL A 199 -12.02 -14.05 9.40
C VAL A 199 -11.49 -15.37 8.86
N SER A 200 -12.29 -16.43 8.88
CA SER A 200 -11.86 -17.75 8.40
C SER A 200 -11.59 -17.76 6.89
N GLY A 201 -12.36 -17.00 6.09
CA GLY A 201 -12.12 -16.80 4.67
C GLY A 201 -10.77 -16.14 4.39
N GLN A 202 -10.47 -15.03 5.09
CA GLN A 202 -9.17 -14.36 4.98
C GLN A 202 -8.00 -15.20 5.48
N MET A 203 -8.22 -16.01 6.52
CA MET A 203 -7.20 -16.89 7.09
C MET A 203 -7.03 -18.20 6.32
N ALA A 204 -7.90 -18.53 5.36
CA ALA A 204 -7.88 -19.83 4.66
C ALA A 204 -6.54 -20.12 3.99
N ALA A 205 -5.95 -19.14 3.30
CA ALA A 205 -4.64 -19.26 2.65
C ALA A 205 -3.44 -19.19 3.64
N ARG A 206 -3.71 -18.90 4.92
CA ARG A 206 -2.71 -18.60 5.96
C ARG A 206 -2.58 -19.70 7.03
N LYS A 207 -3.45 -20.71 7.02
CA LYS A 207 -3.59 -21.73 8.09
C LYS A 207 -2.28 -22.45 8.46
N ASP A 208 -1.43 -22.72 7.47
CA ASP A 208 -0.26 -23.59 7.64
C ASP A 208 0.99 -22.83 8.07
N TRP A 209 1.24 -21.66 7.48
CA TRP A 209 2.51 -20.93 7.61
C TRP A 209 2.41 -19.69 8.50
N TRP A 210 1.27 -19.01 8.54
CA TRP A 210 1.11 -17.75 9.27
C TRP A 210 1.25 -17.91 10.79
N PRO A 211 0.72 -18.99 11.42
CA PRO A 211 0.97 -19.23 12.84
C PRO A 211 2.45 -19.48 13.15
N ALA A 212 3.18 -20.17 12.26
CA ALA A 212 4.62 -20.39 12.42
C ALA A 212 5.43 -19.10 12.23
N LEU A 213 4.93 -18.16 11.42
CA LEU A 213 5.52 -16.84 11.27
C LEU A 213 5.36 -15.98 12.54
N HIS A 214 4.21 -16.03 13.21
CA HIS A 214 3.84 -15.04 14.24
C HIS A 214 3.72 -15.55 15.68
N PHE A 215 3.40 -16.84 15.89
CA PHE A 215 2.99 -17.36 17.20
C PHE A 215 3.81 -18.56 17.69
N THR A 216 5.11 -18.60 17.40
CA THR A 216 6.00 -19.60 18.02
C THR A 216 6.29 -19.24 19.46
N SER A 217 6.71 -20.22 20.28
CA SER A 217 7.19 -19.96 21.63
C SER A 217 8.36 -18.98 21.65
N PHE A 218 9.27 -19.08 20.68
CA PHE A 218 10.37 -18.13 20.51
C PHE A 218 9.87 -16.69 20.29
N HIS A 219 8.89 -16.49 19.40
CA HIS A 219 8.32 -15.15 19.18
C HIS A 219 7.57 -14.64 20.42
N ALA A 220 6.84 -15.51 21.13
CA ALA A 220 6.14 -15.13 22.34
C ALA A 220 7.11 -14.69 23.46
N SER A 221 8.21 -15.43 23.67
CA SER A 221 9.27 -15.04 24.61
C SER A 221 9.92 -13.72 24.21
N LYS A 222 10.27 -13.57 22.92
CA LYS A 222 10.88 -12.34 22.40
C LYS A 222 9.96 -11.12 22.57
N ASP A 223 8.68 -11.28 22.22
CA ASP A 223 7.69 -10.22 22.41
C ASP A 223 7.53 -9.90 23.90
N SER A 224 7.50 -10.89 24.80
CA SER A 224 7.42 -10.66 26.25
C SER A 224 8.63 -9.91 26.83
N GLU A 225 9.82 -10.11 26.27
CA GLU A 225 11.07 -9.49 26.73
C GLU A 225 11.25 -8.08 26.16
N GLU A 226 11.01 -7.91 24.86
CA GLU A 226 11.28 -6.65 24.14
C GLU A 226 10.07 -5.72 24.09
N ASN A 227 8.85 -6.25 24.02
CA ASN A 227 7.62 -5.47 23.89
C ASN A 227 6.41 -6.20 24.51
N PRO A 228 6.27 -6.18 25.85
CA PRO A 228 5.19 -6.90 26.55
C PRO A 228 3.78 -6.54 26.03
N GLU A 229 3.58 -5.29 25.62
CA GLU A 229 2.30 -4.82 25.05
C GLU A 229 1.96 -5.55 23.75
N LEU A 230 2.96 -5.83 22.90
CA LEU A 230 2.76 -6.61 21.68
C LEU A 230 2.27 -8.03 21.99
N MET A 231 2.82 -8.65 23.03
CA MET A 231 2.39 -9.97 23.49
C MET A 231 0.93 -9.95 23.95
N GLU A 232 0.54 -8.94 24.73
CA GLU A 232 -0.84 -8.74 25.20
C GLU A 232 -1.84 -8.53 24.06
N VAL A 233 -1.43 -7.83 23.00
CA VAL A 233 -2.26 -7.64 21.80
C VAL A 233 -2.39 -8.95 21.01
N LYS A 234 -1.29 -9.71 20.85
CA LYS A 234 -1.26 -10.96 20.06
C LYS A 234 -2.01 -12.12 20.72
N ALA A 235 -1.87 -12.30 22.02
CA ALA A 235 -2.42 -13.45 22.76
C ALA A 235 -3.91 -13.74 22.51
N PRO A 236 -4.84 -12.75 22.64
CA PRO A 236 -6.26 -13.00 22.36
C PRO A 236 -6.53 -13.24 20.87
N LEU A 237 -5.73 -12.64 19.98
CA LEU A 237 -5.89 -12.76 18.53
C LEU A 237 -5.53 -14.16 18.01
N THR A 238 -4.56 -14.84 18.64
CA THR A 238 -4.19 -16.22 18.27
C THR A 238 -5.39 -17.15 18.28
N LYS A 239 -6.27 -17.05 19.31
CA LYS A 239 -7.47 -17.89 19.44
C LYS A 239 -8.49 -17.62 18.34
N ILE A 240 -8.56 -16.38 17.89
CA ILE A 240 -9.50 -15.91 16.87
C ILE A 240 -9.01 -16.29 15.46
N LEU A 241 -7.74 -16.02 15.17
CA LEU A 241 -7.14 -16.19 13.84
C LEU A 241 -6.73 -17.64 13.56
N CYS A 242 -6.42 -18.40 14.62
CA CYS A 242 -5.90 -19.78 14.53
C CYS A 242 -6.69 -20.73 15.45
N PRO A 243 -8.02 -20.87 15.25
CA PRO A 243 -8.84 -21.73 16.10
C PRO A 243 -8.38 -23.19 16.00
N GLY A 244 -8.33 -23.89 17.15
CA GLY A 244 -7.99 -25.32 17.21
C GLY A 244 -6.50 -25.65 17.36
N ARG A 245 -5.60 -24.66 17.35
CA ARG A 245 -4.22 -24.88 17.85
C ARG A 245 -4.22 -24.77 19.37
N PRO A 246 -3.63 -25.74 20.10
CA PRO A 246 -3.43 -25.58 21.53
C PRO A 246 -2.60 -24.32 21.78
N ASN A 247 -2.99 -23.51 22.77
CA ASN A 247 -2.26 -22.30 23.14
C ASN A 247 -0.80 -22.71 23.41
N ALA A 248 0.11 -22.40 22.48
CA ALA A 248 1.55 -22.49 22.74
C ALA A 248 1.99 -21.50 23.85
N GLN A 249 1.06 -20.74 24.41
CA GLN A 249 1.26 -19.74 25.44
C GLN A 249 1.08 -20.28 26.87
N VAL A 250 0.62 -21.52 27.07
CA VAL A 250 0.56 -22.11 28.42
C VAL A 250 0.85 -23.60 28.31
N HIS A 251 2.13 -23.98 28.23
CA HIS A 251 2.69 -25.10 28.97
C HIS A 251 4.22 -25.09 28.82
N SER A 252 4.86 -25.24 29.97
CA SER A 252 6.28 -25.14 30.27
C SER A 252 7.19 -26.04 29.45
N LEU A 253 8.41 -25.51 29.22
CA LEU A 253 9.71 -26.20 29.32
C LEU A 253 9.63 -27.74 29.39
N THR A 254 9.91 -28.41 28.27
CA THR A 254 10.77 -29.60 28.23
C THR A 254 11.22 -29.87 26.79
N GLY A 255 12.52 -30.15 26.61
CA GLY A 255 12.98 -31.13 25.63
C GLY A 255 13.31 -30.68 24.21
N ASN A 256 14.56 -30.22 24.03
CA ASN A 256 15.50 -30.54 22.94
C ASN A 256 15.05 -30.76 21.48
N GLN A 257 15.65 -29.93 20.63
CA GLN A 257 16.43 -30.28 19.43
C GLN A 257 15.70 -30.90 18.22
N ARG A 258 15.53 -30.07 17.17
CA ARG A 258 16.10 -30.32 15.84
C ARG A 258 16.45 -28.97 15.19
N ARG A 259 17.76 -28.70 15.03
CA ARG A 259 18.24 -27.69 14.08
C ARG A 259 17.97 -28.25 12.68
N VAL A 260 16.94 -27.72 12.02
CA VAL A 260 16.86 -27.79 10.57
C VAL A 260 17.59 -26.57 10.03
N ASN A 261 18.53 -26.80 9.13
CA ASN A 261 19.34 -25.76 8.51
C ASN A 261 18.49 -25.01 7.48
N TRP A 262 17.78 -23.97 7.94
CA TRP A 262 16.89 -23.13 7.15
C TRP A 262 17.55 -22.50 5.90
N ARG A 263 18.88 -22.47 5.82
CA ARG A 263 19.60 -21.94 4.65
C ARG A 263 19.55 -22.87 3.44
N GLU A 264 19.34 -24.17 3.63
CA GLU A 264 19.18 -25.12 2.53
C GLU A 264 17.71 -25.26 2.11
N GLU A 265 16.75 -25.16 3.04
CA GLU A 265 15.31 -25.11 2.71
C GLU A 265 14.88 -23.81 2.01
N LEU A 266 15.51 -22.67 2.33
CA LEU A 266 15.30 -21.42 1.58
C LEU A 266 15.91 -21.48 0.18
N LYS A 267 17.05 -22.17 0.00
CA LYS A 267 17.63 -22.38 -1.33
C LYS A 267 16.76 -23.29 -2.18
N GLU A 268 16.26 -24.39 -1.63
CA GLU A 268 15.37 -25.32 -2.35
C GLU A 268 14.03 -24.65 -2.71
N LYS A 269 13.48 -23.79 -1.83
CA LYS A 269 12.25 -23.03 -2.15
C LYS A 269 12.48 -21.88 -3.15
N ILE A 270 13.63 -21.22 -3.11
CA ILE A 270 14.01 -20.22 -4.11
C ILE A 270 14.27 -20.90 -5.46
N GLU A 271 14.89 -22.08 -5.49
CA GLU A 271 15.07 -22.89 -6.71
C GLU A 271 13.74 -23.44 -7.25
N ILE A 272 12.79 -23.85 -6.41
CA ILE A 272 11.44 -24.27 -6.83
C ILE A 272 10.64 -23.09 -7.42
N VAL A 273 10.80 -21.88 -6.88
CA VAL A 273 10.15 -20.68 -7.42
C VAL A 273 10.82 -20.22 -8.72
N SER A 274 12.16 -20.29 -8.81
CA SER A 274 12.91 -20.03 -10.05
C SER A 274 12.57 -21.04 -11.14
N SER A 275 12.51 -22.33 -10.82
CA SER A 275 12.18 -23.39 -11.81
C SER A 275 10.71 -23.39 -12.23
N ARG A 276 9.77 -22.91 -11.39
CA ARG A 276 8.38 -22.66 -11.80
C ARG A 276 8.22 -21.46 -12.74
N PHE A 277 9.14 -20.49 -12.71
CA PHE A 277 9.19 -19.42 -13.70
C PHE A 277 9.82 -19.86 -15.03
N THR A 278 10.67 -20.90 -15.03
CA THR A 278 11.26 -21.44 -16.27
C THR A 278 10.42 -22.50 -16.97
N ILE A 279 9.41 -23.10 -16.30
CA ILE A 279 8.54 -24.12 -16.93
C ILE A 279 7.32 -23.50 -17.63
N LYS A 280 6.84 -22.32 -17.20
CA LYS A 280 5.72 -21.67 -17.92
C LYS A 280 6.12 -21.07 -19.28
N ASN A 281 7.42 -20.86 -19.54
CA ASN A 281 7.93 -20.37 -20.84
C ASN A 281 8.51 -21.47 -21.76
N LYS A 282 8.18 -22.75 -21.55
CA LYS A 282 8.51 -23.82 -22.52
C LYS A 282 7.31 -24.62 -23.04
N ALA A 283 6.09 -24.32 -22.62
CA ALA A 283 4.88 -24.97 -23.12
C ALA A 283 4.12 -24.16 -24.19
N GLU A 284 4.43 -22.87 -24.39
CA GLU A 284 3.83 -22.04 -25.46
C GLU A 284 4.78 -21.81 -26.66
N MET A 285 5.76 -22.70 -26.84
CA MET A 285 6.60 -22.76 -28.05
C MET A 285 6.48 -24.08 -28.83
N LEU A 286 5.39 -24.84 -28.64
CA LEU A 286 5.10 -26.05 -29.45
C LEU A 286 3.60 -26.33 -29.72
N LEU A 287 2.76 -25.29 -29.76
CA LEU A 287 1.45 -25.29 -30.45
C LEU A 287 1.23 -23.92 -31.08
#